data_AF-A0A945KK94-F1
#
_entry.id   AF-A0A945KK94-F1
#
_cell.length_a   1.000
_cell.length_b   1.000
_cell.length_c   1.000
_cell.angle_alpha   90.00
_cell.angle_beta   90.00
_cell.angle_gamma   90.00
#
_symmetry.space_group_name_H-M   'P 1'
#
loop_
_entity.id
_entity.type
_entity.pdbx_description
1 polymer ?
#
loop_
_entity_poly.entity_id
_entity_poly.type
_entity_poly.pdbx_seq_one_letter_code
_entity_poly.pdbx_strand_id
1 'polypeptide(L)'
;MSAKHIVSSSHLVSEQAAELSEFEFGLNMAVNAYHRWIVRCMAAAGQDGLSALDVLVLHLVNHREREKRLSDLCFLLNIEDSHVVNYALKKLAKQDLVAADRRGKETFYATTDEGQAACQRYRDIREDCLIASHAALGHDNPEIGEAARMLRVLSGLYDQAARAAASL
;
A
#
# COMPACT_ATOMS: atom_id res chain seq x y z
N MET A 1 15.00 -35.88 -6.33
CA MET A 1 15.33 -34.98 -5.21
C MET A 1 14.23 -33.94 -5.16
N SER A 2 13.40 -33.93 -4.12
CA SER A 2 12.34 -32.92 -3.99
C SER A 2 13.00 -31.55 -3.86
N ALA A 3 12.69 -30.62 -4.78
CA ALA A 3 13.19 -29.26 -4.71
C ALA A 3 12.72 -28.68 -3.37
N LYS A 4 13.66 -28.21 -2.55
CA LYS A 4 13.34 -27.68 -1.22
C LYS A 4 12.74 -26.29 -1.41
N HIS A 5 11.42 -26.23 -1.51
CA HIS A 5 10.68 -24.99 -1.72
C HIS A 5 10.85 -24.02 -0.54
N ILE A 6 11.06 -22.73 -0.84
CA ILE A 6 11.23 -21.67 0.19
C ILE A 6 9.85 -21.12 0.53
N VAL A 7 9.25 -21.62 1.62
CA VAL A 7 7.86 -21.34 2.00
C VAL A 7 7.75 -20.81 3.42
N SER A 8 6.72 -20.00 3.69
CA SER A 8 6.46 -19.42 5.02
C SER A 8 6.08 -20.48 6.05
N SER A 9 5.26 -21.43 5.62
CA SER A 9 4.57 -22.39 6.47
C SER A 9 4.57 -23.73 5.76
N SER A 10 5.44 -24.64 6.17
CA SER A 10 5.61 -25.95 5.52
C SER A 10 4.34 -26.80 5.49
N HIS A 11 3.40 -26.55 6.41
CA HIS A 11 2.11 -27.23 6.50
C HIS A 11 1.04 -26.68 5.54
N LEU A 12 1.30 -25.55 4.87
CA LEU A 12 0.41 -24.95 3.87
C LEU A 12 0.88 -25.21 2.43
N VAL A 13 1.99 -25.93 2.25
CA VAL A 13 2.50 -26.26 0.92
C VAL A 13 1.52 -27.19 0.25
N SER A 14 0.89 -26.70 -0.81
CA SER A 14 0.05 -27.52 -1.66
C SER A 14 0.93 -28.42 -2.53
N GLU A 15 0.69 -29.73 -2.51
CA GLU A 15 1.30 -30.67 -3.46
C GLU A 15 0.95 -30.34 -4.92
N GLN A 16 -0.09 -29.55 -5.14
CA GLN A 16 -0.61 -29.17 -6.46
C GLN A 16 -0.15 -27.78 -6.92
N ALA A 17 0.39 -26.95 -6.03
CA ALA A 17 0.76 -25.56 -6.32
C ALA A 17 1.83 -25.03 -5.34
N ALA A 18 2.99 -25.68 -5.30
CA ALA A 18 4.08 -25.28 -4.40
C ALA A 18 4.62 -23.88 -4.69
N GLU A 19 4.60 -23.46 -5.96
CA GLU A 19 5.02 -22.15 -6.44
C GLU A 19 4.15 -21.01 -5.87
N LEU A 20 2.86 -21.27 -5.65
CA LEU A 20 1.97 -20.29 -5.03
C LEU A 20 2.36 -20.06 -3.55
N SER A 21 2.74 -21.12 -2.84
CA SER A 21 3.22 -21.01 -1.46
C SER A 21 4.57 -20.27 -1.36
N GLU A 22 5.46 -20.44 -2.34
CA GLU A 22 6.69 -19.65 -2.42
C GLU A 22 6.40 -18.17 -2.71
N PHE A 23 5.46 -17.92 -3.63
CA PHE A 23 5.03 -16.56 -3.93
C PHE A 23 4.45 -15.87 -2.69
N GLU A 24 3.56 -16.53 -1.94
CA GLU A 24 2.96 -16.00 -0.71
C GLU A 24 4.01 -15.65 0.34
N PHE A 25 5.05 -16.49 0.47
CA PHE A 25 6.18 -16.17 1.33
C PHE A 25 6.93 -14.91 0.87
N GLY A 26 7.24 -14.83 -0.43
CA GLY A 26 7.85 -13.65 -1.04
C GLY A 26 7.00 -12.39 -0.85
N LEU A 27 5.68 -12.50 -1.03
CA LEU A 27 4.71 -11.44 -0.84
C LEU A 27 4.73 -10.90 0.60
N ASN A 28 4.71 -11.78 1.60
CA ASN A 28 4.78 -11.37 3.01
C ASN A 28 6.06 -10.58 3.31
N MET A 29 7.19 -11.06 2.82
CA MET A 29 8.48 -10.38 2.99
C MET A 29 8.50 -9.03 2.28
N ALA A 30 7.99 -8.97 1.05
CA ALA A 30 7.91 -7.76 0.24
C ALA A 30 6.99 -6.71 0.86
N VAL A 31 5.78 -7.09 1.31
CA VAL A 31 4.83 -6.20 2.00
C VAL A 31 5.47 -5.59 3.24
N ASN A 32 6.11 -6.41 4.07
CA ASN A 32 6.79 -5.92 5.27
C ASN A 32 7.95 -4.98 4.95
N ALA A 33 8.76 -5.29 3.93
CA ALA A 33 9.84 -4.41 3.49
C ALA A 33 9.32 -3.09 2.92
N TYR A 34 8.28 -3.15 2.09
CA TYR A 34 7.62 -1.99 1.50
C TYR A 34 7.00 -1.08 2.56
N HIS A 35 6.26 -1.64 3.53
CA HIS A 35 5.69 -0.87 4.64
C HIS A 35 6.76 -0.16 5.47
N ARG A 36 7.89 -0.82 5.76
CA ARG A 36 9.02 -0.15 6.42
C ARG A 36 9.58 0.97 5.55
N TRP A 37 9.76 0.74 4.26
CA TRP A 37 10.28 1.74 3.33
C TRP A 37 9.41 3.00 3.30
N ILE A 38 8.10 2.88 3.04
CA ILE A 38 7.24 4.06 2.90
C ILE A 38 7.12 4.85 4.20
N VAL A 39 7.11 4.19 5.36
CA VAL A 39 7.12 4.87 6.67
C VAL A 39 8.43 5.63 6.87
N ARG A 40 9.58 5.02 6.56
CA ARG A 40 10.89 5.69 6.68
C ARG A 40 11.05 6.84 5.70
N CYS A 41 10.55 6.69 4.48
CA CYS A 41 10.56 7.75 3.47
C CYS A 41 9.69 8.94 3.91
N MET A 42 8.52 8.67 4.51
CA MET A 42 7.65 9.73 5.04
C MET A 42 8.22 10.41 6.29
N ALA A 43 8.85 9.64 7.18
CA ALA A 43 9.60 10.20 8.31
C ALA A 43 10.72 11.14 7.84
N ALA A 44 11.50 10.72 6.83
CA ALA A 44 12.51 11.56 6.21
C ALA A 44 11.93 12.81 5.52
N ALA A 45 10.66 12.77 5.08
CA ALA A 45 9.92 13.92 4.55
C ALA A 45 9.42 14.87 5.65
N GLY A 46 9.77 14.63 6.91
CA GLY A 46 9.42 15.43 8.07
C GLY A 46 8.11 15.04 8.74
N GLN A 47 7.50 13.91 8.36
CA GLN A 47 6.21 13.45 8.89
C GLN A 47 6.38 12.16 9.70
N ASP A 48 6.76 12.33 10.97
CA ASP A 48 6.98 11.23 11.91
C ASP A 48 5.69 10.65 12.51
N GLY A 49 5.80 9.40 12.95
CA GLY A 49 4.71 8.71 13.67
C GLY A 49 3.56 8.24 12.77
N LEU A 50 3.68 8.36 11.45
CA LEU A 50 2.73 7.80 10.49
C LEU A 50 2.95 6.29 10.30
N SER A 51 1.84 5.54 10.24
CA SER A 51 1.84 4.13 9.86
C SER A 51 1.83 3.97 8.35
N ALA A 52 2.09 2.76 7.84
CA ALA A 52 2.01 2.47 6.41
C ALA A 52 0.64 2.84 5.82
N LEU A 53 -0.45 2.53 6.53
CA LEU A 53 -1.80 2.88 6.09
C LEU A 53 -2.00 4.40 6.05
N ASP A 54 -1.50 5.14 7.04
CA ASP A 54 -1.60 6.61 7.04
C ASP A 54 -0.92 7.22 5.80
N VAL A 55 0.28 6.71 5.45
CA VAL A 55 1.02 7.15 4.26
C VAL A 55 0.26 6.84 2.97
N LEU A 56 -0.28 5.62 2.84
CA LEU A 56 -1.07 5.22 1.67
C LEU A 56 -2.33 6.06 1.52
N VAL A 57 -3.05 6.31 2.63
CA VAL A 57 -4.24 7.17 2.64
C VAL A 57 -3.88 8.59 2.24
N LEU A 58 -2.80 9.17 2.78
CA LEU A 58 -2.36 10.52 2.41
C LEU A 58 -2.06 10.64 0.91
N HIS A 59 -1.32 9.69 0.34
CA HIS A 59 -1.03 9.68 -1.10
C HIS A 59 -2.28 9.55 -1.95
N LEU A 60 -3.25 8.71 -1.54
CA LEU A 60 -4.52 8.59 -2.25
C LEU A 60 -5.33 9.87 -2.15
N VAL A 61 -5.44 10.50 -0.98
CA VAL A 61 -6.11 11.80 -0.82
C VAL A 61 -5.46 12.84 -1.74
N ASN A 62 -4.13 12.88 -1.81
CA ASN A 62 -3.38 13.82 -2.67
C ASN A 62 -3.58 13.57 -4.18
N HIS A 63 -3.87 12.33 -4.58
CA HIS A 63 -3.90 11.95 -5.99
C HIS A 63 -4.95 12.75 -6.79
N ARG A 64 -4.50 13.41 -7.87
CA ARG A 64 -5.32 14.19 -8.82
C ARG A 64 -6.04 15.41 -8.23
N GLU A 65 -5.62 15.91 -7.07
CA GLU A 65 -6.15 17.16 -6.46
C GLU A 65 -7.69 17.20 -6.39
N ARG A 66 -8.30 16.03 -6.20
CA ARG A 66 -9.74 15.87 -6.08
C ARG A 66 -10.09 15.37 -4.70
N GLU A 67 -11.15 15.96 -4.15
CA GLU A 67 -11.75 15.54 -2.90
C GLU A 67 -12.23 14.08 -2.97
N LYS A 68 -12.06 13.34 -1.88
CA LYS A 68 -12.41 11.92 -1.79
C LYS A 68 -13.26 11.64 -0.58
N ARG A 69 -14.16 10.65 -0.69
CA ARG A 69 -14.91 10.14 0.47
C ARG A 69 -14.20 8.94 1.08
N LEU A 70 -14.53 8.66 2.34
CA LEU A 70 -14.05 7.45 3.04
C LEU A 70 -14.30 6.18 2.24
N SER A 71 -15.50 6.03 1.66
CA SER A 71 -15.87 4.86 0.84
C SER A 71 -15.00 4.71 -0.41
N ASP A 72 -14.64 5.83 -1.05
CA ASP A 72 -13.80 5.82 -2.25
C ASP A 72 -12.37 5.36 -1.90
N LEU A 73 -11.86 5.78 -0.74
CA LEU A 73 -10.54 5.37 -0.22
C LEU A 73 -10.51 3.89 0.17
N CYS A 74 -11.53 3.40 0.89
CA CYS A 74 -11.69 1.98 1.21
C CYS A 74 -11.69 1.12 -0.06
N PHE A 75 -12.46 1.54 -1.07
CA PHE A 75 -12.53 0.85 -2.36
C PHE A 75 -11.17 0.82 -3.07
N LEU A 76 -10.46 1.95 -3.16
CA LEU A 76 -9.17 2.03 -3.83
C LEU A 76 -8.06 1.24 -3.12
N LEU A 77 -8.12 1.12 -1.79
CA LEU A 77 -7.16 0.36 -0.99
C LEU A 77 -7.51 -1.13 -0.88
N ASN A 78 -8.68 -1.56 -1.38
CA ASN A 78 -9.23 -2.89 -1.13
C ASN A 78 -9.31 -3.20 0.38
N ILE A 79 -9.82 -2.26 1.19
CA ILE A 79 -9.99 -2.41 2.65
C ILE A 79 -11.47 -2.39 2.99
N GLU A 80 -11.96 -3.49 3.58
CA GLU A 80 -13.36 -3.62 4.01
C GLU A 80 -13.65 -2.86 5.31
N ASP A 81 -12.71 -2.88 6.26
CA ASP A 81 -12.89 -2.19 7.54
C ASP A 81 -12.70 -0.67 7.39
N SER A 82 -13.82 0.04 7.23
CA SER A 82 -13.80 1.50 7.13
C SER A 82 -13.27 2.22 8.39
N HIS A 83 -13.25 1.55 9.55
CA HIS A 83 -12.78 2.16 10.80
C HIS A 83 -11.27 2.45 10.77
N VAL A 84 -10.47 1.57 10.17
CA VAL A 84 -9.02 1.78 10.09
C VAL A 84 -8.66 2.92 9.15
N VAL A 85 -9.36 3.05 8.02
CA VAL A 85 -9.17 4.18 7.08
C VAL A 85 -9.65 5.49 7.69
N ASN A 86 -10.78 5.47 8.40
CA ASN A 86 -11.27 6.65 9.12
C ASN A 86 -10.32 7.09 10.24
N TYR A 87 -9.68 6.15 10.94
CA TYR A 87 -8.68 6.47 11.95
C TYR A 87 -7.46 7.16 11.32
N ALA A 88 -6.97 6.64 10.18
CA ALA A 88 -5.89 7.27 9.42
C ALA A 88 -6.25 8.70 8.99
N LEU A 89 -7.46 8.91 8.44
CA LEU A 89 -7.93 10.25 8.06
C LEU A 89 -8.00 11.22 9.24
N LYS A 90 -8.53 10.78 10.39
CA LYS A 90 -8.57 11.60 11.61
C LYS A 90 -7.17 11.97 12.10
N LYS A 91 -6.23 11.03 12.01
CA LYS A 91 -4.84 11.26 12.41
C LYS A 91 -4.14 12.25 11.47
N LEU A 92 -4.30 12.08 10.16
CA LEU A 92 -3.77 13.00 9.15
C LEU A 92 -4.37 14.41 9.29
N ALA A 93 -5.66 14.51 9.59
CA ALA A 93 -6.32 15.80 9.86
C ALA A 93 -5.78 16.45 11.15
N LYS A 94 -5.52 15.68 12.19
CA LYS A 94 -4.89 16.19 13.43
C LYS A 94 -3.47 16.71 13.20
N GLN A 95 -2.76 16.19 12.20
CA GLN A 95 -1.43 16.65 11.79
C GLN A 95 -1.47 17.74 10.71
N ASP A 96 -2.65 18.27 10.38
CA ASP A 96 -2.85 19.30 9.35
C ASP A 96 -2.39 18.89 7.94
N LEU A 97 -2.37 17.59 7.64
CA LEU A 97 -2.01 17.06 6.32
C LEU A 97 -3.25 16.87 5.41
N VAL A 98 -4.42 16.71 6.02
CA VAL A 98 -5.69 16.48 5.32
C VAL A 98 -6.78 17.34 5.94
N ALA A 99 -7.49 18.10 5.10
CA ALA A 99 -8.71 18.80 5.49
C ALA A 99 -9.93 17.90 5.30
N ALA A 100 -10.89 18.02 6.20
CA ALA A 100 -12.19 17.36 6.12
C ALA A 100 -13.30 18.40 5.99
N ASP A 101 -14.09 18.30 4.93
CA ASP A 101 -15.25 19.17 4.68
C ASP A 101 -16.54 18.34 4.75
N ARG A 102 -17.44 18.71 5.67
CA ARG A 102 -18.69 18.00 5.88
C ARG A 102 -19.80 18.67 5.07
N ARG A 103 -20.32 17.95 4.08
CA ARG A 103 -21.41 18.41 3.20
C ARG A 103 -22.62 17.51 3.42
N GLY A 104 -23.54 17.99 4.25
CA GLY A 104 -24.72 17.21 4.65
C GLY A 104 -24.35 15.95 5.44
N LYS A 105 -24.62 14.77 4.86
CA LYS A 105 -24.31 13.46 5.47
C LYS A 105 -22.93 12.92 5.09
N GLU A 106 -22.30 13.47 4.06
CA GLU A 106 -21.01 13.00 3.55
C GLU A 106 -19.87 13.89 4.06
N THR A 107 -18.66 13.33 4.12
CA THR A 107 -17.44 14.04 4.46
C THR A 107 -16.44 13.83 3.34
N PHE A 108 -15.93 14.94 2.82
CA PHE A 108 -14.97 15.02 1.73
C PHE A 108 -13.60 15.35 2.31
N TYR A 109 -12.58 14.66 1.82
CA TYR A 109 -11.20 14.82 2.27
C TYR A 109 -10.32 15.30 1.13
N ALA A 110 -9.48 16.29 1.41
CA ALA A 110 -8.48 16.84 0.49
C ALA A 110 -7.17 17.08 1.24
N THR A 111 -6.04 17.07 0.54
CA THR A 111 -4.76 17.47 1.14
C THR A 111 -4.75 18.98 1.37
N THR A 112 -4.20 19.40 2.51
CA THR A 112 -3.82 20.79 2.76
C THR A 112 -2.56 21.14 1.97
N ASP A 113 -2.17 22.42 1.97
CA ASP A 113 -0.89 22.84 1.40
C ASP A 113 0.30 22.10 2.04
N GLU A 114 0.27 21.89 3.36
CA GLU A 114 1.31 21.11 4.05
C GLU A 114 1.26 19.62 3.68
N GLY A 115 0.07 19.04 3.51
CA GLY A 115 -0.09 17.66 3.03
C GLY A 115 0.47 17.45 1.61
N GLN A 116 0.24 18.42 0.72
CA GLN A 116 0.81 18.43 -0.63
C GLN A 116 2.33 18.57 -0.57
N ALA A 117 2.84 19.50 0.24
CA ALA A 117 4.27 19.71 0.43
C ALA A 117 4.97 18.46 1.01
N ALA A 118 4.33 17.77 1.97
CA ALA A 118 4.82 16.50 2.50
C ALA A 118 4.89 15.41 1.42
N CYS A 119 3.86 15.29 0.56
CA CYS A 119 3.88 14.36 -0.57
C CYS A 119 4.99 14.69 -1.58
N GLN A 120 5.26 15.98 -1.81
CA GLN A 120 6.33 16.42 -2.69
C GLN A 120 7.72 16.09 -2.12
N ARG A 121 7.97 16.40 -0.84
CA ARG A 121 9.21 16.01 -0.14
C ARG A 121 9.41 14.49 -0.14
N TYR A 122 8.34 13.73 0.10
CA TYR A 122 8.37 12.28 0.00
C TYR A 122 8.81 11.81 -1.40
N ARG A 123 8.27 12.44 -2.46
CA ARG A 123 8.65 12.13 -3.84
C ARG A 123 10.15 12.37 -4.05
N ASP A 124 10.66 13.52 -3.62
CA ASP A 124 12.07 13.87 -3.81
C ASP A 124 13.00 12.88 -3.11
N ILE A 125 12.70 12.52 -1.86
CA ILE A 125 13.45 11.49 -1.11
C ILE A 125 13.37 10.13 -1.80
N ARG A 126 12.21 9.76 -2.34
CA ARG A 126 12.04 8.51 -3.08
C ARG A 126 12.89 8.49 -4.34
N GLU A 127 12.96 9.60 -5.07
CA GLU A 127 13.83 9.71 -6.25
C GLU A 127 15.31 9.51 -5.86
N ASP A 128 15.76 10.21 -4.82
CA ASP A 128 17.16 10.18 -4.39
C ASP A 128 17.59 8.84 -3.79
N CYS A 129 16.72 8.19 -3.02
CA CYS A 129 17.09 6.99 -2.27
C CYS A 129 16.74 5.69 -2.99
N LEU A 130 15.56 5.59 -3.59
CA LEU A 130 15.07 4.34 -4.19
C LEU A 130 15.28 4.32 -5.70
N ILE A 131 14.87 5.38 -6.41
CA ILE A 131 14.95 5.38 -7.87
C ILE A 131 16.39 5.50 -8.35
N ALA A 132 17.20 6.38 -7.76
CA ALA A 132 18.62 6.47 -8.09
C ALA A 132 19.36 5.14 -7.82
N SER A 133 19.11 4.51 -6.67
CA SER A 133 19.69 3.19 -6.33
C SER A 133 19.24 2.09 -7.30
N HIS A 134 17.97 2.10 -7.70
CA HIS A 134 17.45 1.15 -8.69
C HIS A 134 18.07 1.39 -10.08
N ALA A 135 18.14 2.65 -10.53
CA ALA A 135 18.74 3.01 -11.81
C ALA A 135 20.22 2.59 -11.90
N ALA A 136 20.97 2.69 -10.80
CA ALA A 136 22.35 2.22 -10.72
C ALA A 136 22.50 0.70 -10.91
N LEU A 137 21.44 -0.08 -10.67
CA LEU A 137 21.40 -1.53 -10.91
C LEU A 137 20.94 -1.90 -12.34
N GLY A 138 20.45 -0.92 -13.11
CA GLY A 138 19.90 -1.10 -14.47
C GLY A 138 18.58 -0.36 -14.66
N HIS A 139 18.39 0.29 -15.82
CA HIS A 139 17.22 1.14 -16.08
C HIS A 139 15.95 0.37 -16.47
N ASP A 140 16.08 -0.76 -17.18
CA ASP A 140 14.95 -1.57 -17.64
C ASP A 140 14.87 -2.85 -16.84
N ASN A 141 13.85 -2.95 -15.99
CA ASN A 141 13.53 -4.19 -15.29
C ASN A 141 12.14 -4.71 -15.74
N PRO A 142 12.04 -5.38 -16.90
CA PRO A 142 10.78 -5.93 -17.39
C PRO A 142 10.18 -6.95 -16.41
N GLU A 143 11.00 -7.59 -15.57
CA GLU A 143 10.58 -8.54 -14.55
C GLU A 143 9.76 -7.86 -13.45
N ILE A 144 10.11 -6.62 -13.06
CA ILE A 144 9.27 -5.82 -12.13
C ILE A 144 7.90 -5.53 -12.76
N GLY A 145 7.86 -5.25 -14.06
CA GLY A 145 6.61 -5.05 -14.80
C GLY A 145 5.72 -6.30 -14.82
N GLU A 146 6.32 -7.48 -15.02
CA GLU A 146 5.65 -8.77 -14.95
C GLU A 146 5.19 -9.09 -13.51
N ALA A 147 6.04 -8.90 -12.51
CA ALA A 147 5.70 -9.07 -11.10
C ALA A 147 4.50 -8.19 -10.69
N ALA A 148 4.45 -6.94 -11.17
CA ALA A 148 3.32 -6.05 -10.94
C ALA A 148 2.02 -6.56 -11.59
N ARG A 149 2.08 -7.19 -12.77
CA ARG A 149 0.92 -7.87 -13.38
C ARG A 149 0.47 -9.05 -12.52
N MET A 150 1.42 -9.89 -12.10
CA MET A 150 1.14 -11.07 -11.27
C MET A 150 0.48 -10.70 -9.94
N LEU A 151 0.97 -9.66 -9.26
CA LEU A 151 0.38 -9.14 -8.03
C LEU A 151 -1.08 -8.73 -8.20
N ARG A 152 -1.44 -8.09 -9.32
CA ARG A 152 -2.84 -7.71 -9.60
C ARG A 152 -3.73 -8.93 -9.83
N VAL A 153 -3.24 -9.92 -10.57
CA VAL A 153 -3.97 -11.17 -10.81
C VAL A 153 -4.23 -11.90 -9.49
N LEU A 154 -3.18 -12.06 -8.67
CA LEU A 154 -3.29 -12.76 -7.40
C LEU A 154 -4.15 -12.03 -6.38
N SER A 155 -4.12 -10.69 -6.33
CA SER A 155 -5.06 -9.91 -5.51
C SER A 155 -6.52 -10.26 -5.83
N GLY A 156 -6.89 -10.34 -7.10
CA GLY A 156 -8.25 -10.71 -7.50
C GLY A 156 -8.60 -12.17 -7.18
N LEU A 157 -7.62 -13.07 -7.24
CA LEU A 157 -7.78 -14.47 -6.84
C LEU A 157 -8.03 -14.58 -5.33
N TYR A 158 -7.26 -13.84 -4.51
CA TYR A 158 -7.43 -13.81 -3.06
C TYR A 158 -8.80 -13.26 -2.66
N ASP A 159 -9.29 -12.21 -3.32
CA ASP A 159 -10.64 -11.68 -3.06
C ASP A 159 -11.72 -12.74 -3.34
N GLN A 160 -11.56 -13.52 -4.41
CA GLN A 160 -12.49 -14.62 -4.72
C GLN A 160 -12.41 -15.74 -3.69
N ALA A 161 -11.19 -16.15 -3.33
CA ALA A 161 -10.96 -17.19 -2.33
C ALA A 161 -11.50 -16.79 -0.95
N ALA A 162 -11.31 -15.54 -0.53
CA ALA A 162 -11.84 -15.00 0.73
C ALA A 162 -13.37 -15.02 0.77
N ARG A 163 -14.04 -14.61 -0.32
CA ARG A 163 -15.50 -14.71 -0.43
C ARG A 163 -16.01 -16.14 -0.36
N ALA A 164 -15.34 -17.07 -1.05
CA ALA A 164 -15.68 -18.49 -0.98
C ALA A 164 -15.53 -19.02 0.45
N ALA A 165 -14.43 -18.68 1.13
CA ALA A 165 -14.17 -19.08 2.51
C ALA A 165 -15.21 -18.52 3.50
N ALA A 166 -15.67 -17.28 3.31
CA ALA A 166 -16.70 -16.66 4.16
C ALA A 166 -18.10 -17.27 3.99
N SER A 167 -18.32 -18.06 2.92
CA SER A 167 -19.60 -18.74 2.66
C SER A 167 -19.65 -20.19 3.17
N LEU A 168 -18.55 -20.69 3.75
CA LEU A 168 -18.46 -22.00 4.41
C LEU A 168 -18.98 -21.92 5.85
#